data_AF-A0A8C2Z2G1-F1
#
_entry.id   AF-A0A8C2Z2G1-F1
#
_cell.length_a   1.000
_cell.length_b   1.000
_cell.length_c   1.000
_cell.angle_alpha   90.00
_cell.angle_beta   90.00
_cell.angle_gamma   90.00
#
_symmetry.space_group_name_H-M   'P 1'
#
loop_
_entity.id
_entity.type
_entity.pdbx_description
1 polymer ?
#
loop_
_entity_poly.entity_id
_entity_poly.type
_entity_poly.pdbx_seq_one_letter_code
_entity_poly.pdbx_strand_id
1 'polypeptide(L)'
;MTLKHKNGGHGKCKIYFLQKQAFSAALQIQAKFDDAAAEVKQLKAKPADEEMLQVYAMFKQATVGDVNTGRPGMFDFTGKAKWDAWETQKGKSKEDAMNEYINLVKQLKEKYGM
;
A
#
# COMPACT_ATOMS: atom_id res chain seq x y z
N MET A 1 19.36 -53.00 -23.16
CA MET A 1 19.76 -51.78 -22.42
C MET A 1 18.59 -50.80 -22.45
N THR A 2 17.84 -50.72 -21.35
CA THR A 2 16.63 -49.90 -21.21
C THR A 2 16.98 -48.45 -20.91
N LEU A 3 16.68 -47.55 -21.84
CA LEU A 3 16.82 -46.10 -21.67
C LEU A 3 15.70 -45.57 -20.76
N LYS A 4 16.03 -45.28 -19.50
CA LYS A 4 15.15 -44.49 -18.61
C LYS A 4 15.25 -43.01 -19.00
N HIS A 5 14.26 -42.51 -19.74
CA HIS A 5 14.01 -41.07 -19.89
C HIS A 5 13.66 -40.47 -18.52
N LYS A 6 14.56 -39.67 -17.95
CA LYS A 6 14.28 -38.80 -16.80
C LYS A 6 13.58 -37.53 -17.31
N ASN A 7 12.24 -37.48 -17.21
CA ASN A 7 11.47 -36.26 -17.38
C ASN A 7 11.48 -35.46 -16.07
N GLY A 8 12.26 -34.37 -16.01
CA GLY A 8 12.43 -33.55 -14.80
C GLY A 8 12.49 -32.04 -15.06
N GLY A 9 11.75 -31.52 -16.05
CA GLY A 9 11.92 -30.14 -16.56
C GLY A 9 10.71 -29.22 -16.59
N HIS A 10 9.50 -29.65 -16.21
CA HIS A 10 8.27 -28.85 -16.43
C HIS A 10 7.88 -27.90 -15.27
N GLY A 11 8.46 -28.06 -14.08
CA GLY A 11 8.11 -27.22 -12.92
C GLY A 11 8.77 -25.85 -12.94
N LYS A 12 10.02 -25.75 -13.41
CA LYS A 12 10.84 -24.54 -13.25
C LYS A 12 10.29 -23.36 -14.07
N CYS A 13 9.86 -23.58 -15.32
CA CYS A 13 9.38 -22.51 -16.21
C CYS A 13 8.06 -21.84 -15.75
N LYS A 14 7.12 -22.61 -15.17
CA LYS A 14 5.85 -22.07 -14.63
C LYS A 14 6.09 -21.18 -13.41
N ILE A 15 7.04 -21.56 -12.55
CA ILE A 15 7.37 -20.79 -11.33
C ILE A 15 7.97 -19.43 -11.74
N TYR A 16 8.90 -19.39 -12.70
CA TYR A 16 9.47 -18.13 -13.20
C TYR A 16 8.45 -17.21 -13.89
N PHE A 17 7.46 -17.77 -14.60
CA PHE A 17 6.41 -16.99 -15.26
C PHE A 17 5.47 -16.33 -14.24
N LEU A 18 5.04 -17.08 -13.22
CA LEU A 18 4.19 -16.57 -12.14
C LEU A 18 4.94 -15.54 -11.27
N GLN A 19 6.23 -15.78 -11.00
CA GLN A 19 7.05 -14.87 -10.21
C GLN A 19 7.37 -13.56 -10.97
N LYS A 20 7.53 -13.61 -12.30
CA LYS A 20 7.60 -12.41 -13.16
C LYS A 20 6.29 -11.61 -13.16
N GLN A 21 5.15 -12.30 -13.20
CA GLN A 21 3.84 -11.64 -13.24
C GLN A 21 3.51 -10.93 -11.92
N ALA A 22 3.80 -11.55 -10.78
CA ALA A 22 3.64 -10.93 -9.46
C ALA A 22 4.54 -9.70 -9.27
N PHE A 23 5.80 -9.75 -9.72
CA PHE A 23 6.70 -8.60 -9.68
C PHE A 23 6.22 -7.42 -10.54
N SER A 24 5.71 -7.71 -11.75
CA SER A 24 5.13 -6.69 -12.62
C SER A 24 3.88 -6.03 -12.01
N ALA A 25 3.04 -6.79 -11.31
CA ALA A 25 1.85 -6.26 -10.66
C ALA A 25 2.21 -5.36 -9.47
N ALA A 26 3.14 -5.78 -8.61
CA ALA A 26 3.61 -4.98 -7.49
C ALA A 26 4.25 -3.65 -7.96
N LEU A 27 5.02 -3.66 -9.04
CA LEU A 27 5.60 -2.44 -9.62
C LEU A 27 4.54 -1.48 -10.14
N GLN A 28 3.48 -1.99 -10.77
CA GLN A 28 2.35 -1.16 -11.21
C GLN A 28 1.58 -0.55 -10.04
N ILE A 29 1.39 -1.29 -8.94
CA ILE A 29 0.74 -0.77 -7.73
C ILE A 29 1.61 0.33 -7.11
N GLN A 30 2.92 0.12 -7.00
CA GLN A 30 3.84 1.13 -6.48
C GLN A 30 3.82 2.41 -7.33
N ALA A 31 3.88 2.30 -8.66
CA ALA A 31 3.82 3.47 -9.54
C ALA A 31 2.51 4.28 -9.35
N LYS A 32 1.36 3.59 -9.31
CA LYS A 32 0.06 4.24 -9.05
C LYS A 32 -0.02 4.87 -7.67
N PHE A 33 0.61 4.25 -6.67
CA PHE A 33 0.67 4.78 -5.31
C PHE A 33 1.52 6.05 -5.25
N ASP A 34 2.67 6.06 -5.93
CA ASP A 34 3.54 7.23 -5.99
C ASP A 34 2.85 8.40 -6.71
N ASP A 35 2.16 8.12 -7.82
CA ASP A 35 1.32 9.09 -8.52
C ASP A 35 0.21 9.63 -7.60
N ALA A 36 -0.57 8.74 -6.97
CA ALA A 36 -1.63 9.14 -6.03
C ALA A 36 -1.08 9.98 -4.86
N ALA A 37 0.13 9.68 -4.36
CA ALA A 37 0.77 10.43 -3.29
C ALA A 37 1.25 11.82 -3.74
N ALA A 38 1.53 12.01 -5.03
CA ALA A 38 1.75 13.33 -5.61
C ALA A 38 0.43 14.07 -5.80
N GLU A 39 -0.61 13.39 -6.28
CA GLU A 39 -1.92 13.97 -6.57
C GLU A 39 -2.65 14.46 -5.31
N VAL A 40 -2.58 13.72 -4.20
CA VAL A 40 -3.23 14.13 -2.93
C VAL A 40 -2.71 15.48 -2.42
N LYS A 41 -1.48 15.86 -2.80
CA LYS A 41 -0.88 17.15 -2.44
C LYS A 41 -1.35 18.29 -3.35
N GLN A 42 -1.96 17.98 -4.48
CA GLN A 42 -2.43 18.94 -5.49
C GLN A 42 -3.94 19.19 -5.43
N LEU A 43 -4.64 18.64 -4.43
CA LEU A 43 -6.06 18.90 -4.23
C LEU A 43 -6.32 20.40 -4.02
N LYS A 44 -7.37 20.93 -4.66
CA LYS A 44 -7.72 22.36 -4.61
C LYS A 44 -8.16 22.83 -3.24
N ALA A 45 -8.65 21.92 -2.41
CA ALA A 45 -9.08 22.17 -1.05
C ALA A 45 -8.47 21.14 -0.10
N LYS A 46 -8.21 21.56 1.14
CA LYS A 46 -7.70 20.68 2.19
C LYS A 46 -8.80 19.64 2.54
N PRO A 47 -8.49 18.33 2.51
CA PRO A 47 -9.40 17.30 2.99
C PRO A 47 -9.76 17.47 4.47
N ALA A 48 -10.83 16.80 4.91
CA ALA A 48 -11.16 16.76 6.32
C ALA A 48 -10.02 16.10 7.13
N ASP A 49 -9.87 16.47 8.41
CA ASP A 49 -8.78 15.95 9.22
C ASP A 49 -8.86 14.41 9.37
N GLU A 50 -10.06 13.84 9.40
CA GLU A 50 -10.28 12.38 9.38
C GLU A 50 -9.75 11.71 8.10
N GLU A 51 -10.01 12.31 6.94
CA GLU A 51 -9.52 11.81 5.65
C GLU A 51 -7.99 11.94 5.58
N MET A 52 -7.43 13.03 6.11
CA MET A 52 -5.98 13.19 6.23
C MET A 52 -5.35 12.13 7.14
N LEU A 53 -6.02 11.74 8.23
CA LEU A 53 -5.58 10.65 9.10
C LEU A 53 -5.64 9.29 8.37
N GLN A 54 -6.66 9.03 7.57
CA GLN A 54 -6.77 7.82 6.75
C GLN A 54 -5.66 7.75 5.69
N VAL A 55 -5.44 8.84 4.95
CA VAL A 55 -4.35 8.98 3.97
C VAL A 55 -3.01 8.70 4.66
N TYR A 56 -2.76 9.29 5.83
CA TYR A 56 -1.55 9.06 6.60
C TYR A 56 -1.40 7.58 7.03
N ALA A 57 -2.45 6.99 7.60
CA ALA A 57 -2.41 5.61 8.09
C ALA A 57 -2.11 4.60 6.97
N MET A 58 -2.81 4.72 5.84
CA MET A 58 -2.59 3.86 4.68
C MET A 58 -1.20 4.07 4.08
N PHE A 59 -0.73 5.33 3.98
CA PHE A 59 0.62 5.62 3.51
C PHE A 59 1.69 4.99 4.41
N LYS A 60 1.53 5.06 5.73
CA LYS A 60 2.45 4.44 6.69
C LYS A 60 2.43 2.91 6.59
N GLN A 61 1.26 2.31 6.47
CA GLN A 61 1.13 0.86 6.29
C GLN A 61 1.74 0.40 4.95
N ALA A 62 1.52 1.13 3.86
CA ALA A 62 2.07 0.83 2.53
C ALA A 62 3.61 0.91 2.50
N THR A 63 4.20 1.89 3.19
CA THR A 63 5.65 2.14 3.14
C THR A 63 6.42 1.36 4.20
N VAL A 64 5.98 1.47 5.46
CA VAL A 64 6.66 0.87 6.61
C VAL A 64 6.12 -0.53 6.91
N GLY A 65 4.82 -0.76 6.71
CA GLY A 65 4.11 -1.93 7.23
C GLY A 65 3.51 -1.63 8.60
N ASP A 66 3.35 -2.68 9.40
CA ASP A 66 2.76 -2.60 10.73
C ASP A 66 3.50 -1.57 11.61
N VAL A 67 2.73 -0.85 12.41
CA VAL A 67 3.25 0.14 13.35
C VAL A 67 4.25 -0.49 14.31
N ASN A 68 5.41 0.14 14.40
CA ASN A 68 6.60 -0.36 15.10
C ASN A 68 7.16 0.65 16.10
N THR A 69 6.41 1.73 16.38
CA THR A 69 6.77 2.77 17.35
C THR A 69 5.82 2.75 18.53
N GLY A 70 6.29 3.21 19.70
CA GLY A 70 5.42 3.42 20.85
C GLY A 70 4.35 4.48 20.60
N ARG A 71 3.20 4.32 21.25
CA ARG A 71 2.11 5.29 21.17
C ARG A 71 2.51 6.62 21.81
N PRO A 72 2.30 7.78 21.15
CA PRO A 72 2.59 9.10 21.72
C PRO A 72 1.84 9.36 23.03
N GLY A 73 2.43 10.22 23.88
CA GLY A 73 1.87 10.57 25.19
C GLY A 73 0.53 11.31 25.08
N MET A 74 -0.25 11.32 26.17
CA MET A 74 -1.63 11.83 26.20
C MET A 74 -1.77 13.32 25.80
N PHE A 75 -0.70 14.10 25.92
CA PHE A 75 -0.68 15.53 25.57
C PHE A 75 -0.39 15.80 24.07
N ASP A 76 0.04 14.80 23.30
CA ASP A 76 0.22 14.91 21.85
C ASP A 76 -1.01 14.33 21.12
N PHE A 77 -2.09 15.09 21.07
CA PHE A 77 -3.35 14.65 20.47
C PHE A 77 -3.21 14.33 18.98
N THR A 78 -2.43 15.12 18.23
CA THR A 78 -2.23 14.91 16.79
C THR A 78 -1.37 13.69 16.51
N GLY A 79 -0.25 13.53 17.21
CA GLY A 79 0.60 12.35 17.10
C GLY A 79 -0.14 11.09 17.52
N LYS A 80 -0.90 11.16 18.62
CA LYS A 80 -1.76 10.06 19.08
C LYS A 80 -2.80 9.68 18.02
N ALA A 81 -3.50 10.63 17.42
CA ALA A 81 -4.50 10.34 16.38
C ALA A 81 -3.86 9.69 15.13
N LYS A 82 -2.70 10.17 14.70
CA LYS A 82 -1.93 9.57 13.59
C LYS A 82 -1.47 8.16 13.90
N TRP A 83 -0.97 7.94 15.11
CA TRP A 83 -0.53 6.63 15.57
C TRP A 83 -1.71 5.66 15.68
N ASP A 84 -2.82 6.10 16.29
CA ASP A 84 -4.04 5.32 16.44
C ASP A 84 -4.57 4.90 15.06
N ALA A 85 -4.64 5.84 14.12
CA ALA A 85 -5.05 5.55 12.75
C ALA A 85 -4.13 4.53 12.07
N TRP A 86 -2.81 4.63 12.23
CA TRP A 86 -1.86 3.65 11.69
C TRP A 86 -1.99 2.26 12.35
N GLU A 87 -2.15 2.19 13.67
CA GLU A 87 -2.39 0.92 14.38
C GLU A 87 -3.66 0.22 13.88
N THR A 88 -4.72 0.95 13.49
CA THR A 88 -5.93 0.31 12.90
C THR A 88 -5.66 -0.43 11.59
N GLN A 89 -4.57 -0.13 10.89
CA GLN A 89 -4.21 -0.75 9.61
C GLN A 89 -3.31 -1.98 9.76
N LYS A 90 -2.91 -2.32 10.99
CA LYS A 90 -2.03 -3.45 11.29
C LYS A 90 -2.56 -4.77 10.74
N GLY A 91 -1.65 -5.59 10.22
CA GLY A 91 -1.96 -6.87 9.57
C GLY A 91 -2.36 -6.76 8.10
N LYS A 92 -2.54 -5.53 7.58
CA LYS A 92 -2.77 -5.30 6.15
C LYS A 92 -1.47 -5.40 5.38
N SER A 93 -1.49 -6.05 4.21
CA SER A 93 -0.31 -6.11 3.34
C SER A 93 0.04 -4.73 2.78
N LYS A 94 1.28 -4.56 2.29
CA LYS A 94 1.69 -3.30 1.68
C LYS A 94 0.92 -3.03 0.40
N GLU A 95 0.69 -4.07 -0.40
CA GLU A 95 -0.06 -4.01 -1.65
C GLU A 95 -1.51 -3.62 -1.41
N ASP A 96 -2.16 -4.19 -0.40
CA ASP A 96 -3.55 -3.84 -0.05
C ASP A 96 -3.64 -2.40 0.45
N ALA A 97 -2.70 -1.97 1.30
CA ALA A 97 -2.63 -0.60 1.79
C ALA A 97 -2.41 0.41 0.65
N MET A 98 -1.57 0.08 -0.34
CA MET A 98 -1.37 0.91 -1.53
C MET A 98 -2.65 0.99 -2.38
N ASN A 99 -3.33 -0.13 -2.62
CA ASN A 99 -4.57 -0.15 -3.39
C ASN A 99 -5.69 0.66 -2.73
N GLU A 100 -5.86 0.53 -1.41
CA GLU A 100 -6.81 1.34 -0.66
C GLU A 100 -6.44 2.83 -0.67
N TYR A 101 -5.15 3.15 -0.56
CA TYR A 101 -4.67 4.53 -0.67
C TYR A 101 -5.03 5.15 -2.03
N ILE A 102 -4.77 4.43 -3.13
CA ILE A 102 -5.10 4.87 -4.49
C ILE A 102 -6.61 5.14 -4.61
N ASN A 103 -7.44 4.24 -4.08
CA ASN A 103 -8.89 4.41 -4.11
C ASN A 103 -9.35 5.62 -3.28
N LEU A 104 -8.76 5.82 -2.09
CA LEU A 104 -9.06 6.96 -1.24
C LEU A 104 -8.68 8.28 -1.93
N VAL A 105 -7.49 8.37 -2.52
CA VAL A 105 -7.06 9.57 -3.25
C VAL A 105 -8.00 9.86 -4.43
N LYS A 106 -8.45 8.84 -5.16
CA LYS A 106 -9.44 9.01 -6.22
C LYS A 106 -10.74 9.64 -5.70
N GLN A 107 -11.26 9.15 -4.56
CA GLN A 107 -12.45 9.73 -3.93
C GLN A 107 -12.21 11.18 -3.49
N LEU A 108 -11.04 11.48 -2.93
CA LEU A 108 -10.67 12.84 -2.53
C LEU A 108 -10.57 13.79 -3.73
N LYS A 109 -10.05 13.32 -4.87
CA LYS A 109 -10.02 14.09 -6.12
C LYS A 109 -11.42 14.42 -6.62
N GLU A 110 -12.34 13.45 -6.58
CA GLU A 110 -13.73 13.66 -6.97
C GLU A 110 -14.45 14.62 -6.01
N LYS A 111 -14.15 14.55 -4.70
CA LYS A 111 -14.80 15.35 -3.66
C LYS A 111 -14.29 16.79 -3.57
N TYR A 112 -12.97 16.99 -3.65
CA TYR A 112 -12.32 18.29 -3.43
C TYR A 112 -11.88 18.98 -4.72
N GLY A 113 -11.90 18.26 -5.84
CA GLY A 113 -11.43 18.75 -7.12
C GLY A 113 -9.90 18.73 -7.21
N MET A 114 -9.41 18.22 -8.34
CA MET A 114 -8.04 18.37 -8.81
C MET A 114 -8.02 19.26 -10.05
#